data_AF-A0A919NGR8-F1
#
_entry.id   AF-A0A919NGR8-F1
#
_cell.length_a   1.000
_cell.length_b   1.000
_cell.length_c   1.000
_cell.angle_alpha   90.00
_cell.angle_beta   90.00
_cell.angle_gamma   90.00
#
_symmetry.space_group_name_H-M   'P 1'
#
loop_
_entity.id
_entity.type
_entity.pdbx_description
1 polymer ?
#
loop_
_entity_poly.entity_id
_entity_poly.type
_entity_poly.pdbx_seq_one_letter_code
_entity_poly.pdbx_strand_id
1 'polypeptide(L)'
;MTHDHPIRRFGALALTAAAALTLVTACSGDDDKPAGNAAAAVAGGPEPKTVDGARSAAQTVFDRFAGGDFAGAWDMYTSAGKQSISKDDYVKLNQACSRKGLAIQLTSARMEGQDKAIVIAKQLVAAQSYTMVYENNAWKLEPAKEGLALYRLGAAKAIAAQKKAGTCAG
;
A
#
# COMPACT_ATOMS: atom_id res chain seq x y z
N MET A 1 -8.38 21.90 54.67
CA MET A 1 -8.18 22.55 56.00
C MET A 1 -6.87 22.02 56.53
N THR A 2 -5.83 22.82 56.81
CA THR A 2 -5.74 24.30 56.81
C THR A 2 -4.36 24.73 56.28
N HIS A 3 -4.20 26.02 55.95
CA HIS A 3 -2.94 26.63 55.48
C HIS A 3 -1.89 26.71 56.59
N ASP A 4 -0.62 26.91 56.19
CA ASP A 4 0.22 27.94 56.82
C ASP A 4 1.20 28.60 55.82
N HIS A 5 1.47 29.88 56.04
CA HIS A 5 2.37 30.80 55.30
C HIS A 5 3.27 31.51 56.36
N PRO A 6 4.50 32.02 56.10
CA PRO A 6 4.83 33.14 55.19
C PRO A 6 6.11 32.82 54.35
N ILE A 7 7.03 33.67 53.87
CA ILE A 7 7.37 35.13 53.85
C ILE A 7 7.82 35.41 52.38
N ARG A 8 7.50 36.46 51.62
CA ARG A 8 7.20 37.91 51.77
C ARG A 8 8.39 38.89 51.65
N ARG A 9 8.82 39.10 50.39
CA ARG A 9 9.43 40.32 49.80
C ARG A 9 10.92 40.63 50.09
N PHE A 10 11.41 41.61 49.32
CA PHE A 10 12.78 42.16 49.21
C PHE A 10 13.79 41.23 48.51
N GLY A 11 14.57 41.64 47.50
CA GLY A 11 14.53 42.85 46.67
C GLY A 11 15.88 43.57 46.55
N ALA A 12 16.52 43.48 45.38
CA ALA A 12 17.66 44.32 44.97
C ALA A 12 17.80 44.29 43.44
N LEU A 13 18.29 45.37 42.83
CA LEU A 13 18.82 45.34 41.46
C LEU A 13 20.32 45.01 41.51
N ALA A 14 20.80 44.28 40.51
CA ALA A 14 22.20 44.29 40.10
C ALA A 14 22.25 44.48 38.58
N LEU A 15 22.93 45.53 38.13
CA LEU A 15 23.20 45.82 36.71
C LEU A 15 24.65 45.48 36.38
N THR A 16 24.92 45.32 35.09
CA THR A 16 26.22 44.91 34.49
C THR A 16 26.62 43.44 34.74
N ALA A 17 27.38 42.79 33.87
CA ALA A 17 28.04 43.28 32.66
C ALA A 17 27.67 42.47 31.40
N ALA A 18 27.81 43.08 30.23
CA ALA A 18 27.61 42.39 28.95
C ALA A 18 28.89 41.64 28.54
N ALA A 19 28.75 40.36 28.23
CA ALA A 19 29.78 39.55 27.57
C ALA A 19 29.15 38.84 26.37
N ALA A 20 29.40 39.34 25.17
CA ALA A 20 28.82 38.79 23.94
C ALA A 20 29.64 37.59 23.45
N LEU A 21 29.06 36.39 23.48
CA LEU A 21 29.66 35.18 22.92
C LEU A 21 28.66 34.37 22.07
N THR A 22 28.98 34.31 20.77
CA THR A 22 28.68 33.23 19.81
C THR A 22 27.26 32.65 19.75
N LEU A 23 26.55 32.92 18.65
CA LEU A 23 25.43 32.07 18.24
C LEU A 23 25.93 30.67 17.84
N VAL A 24 25.44 29.65 18.54
CA VAL A 24 25.29 28.29 18.01
C VAL A 24 23.86 27.88 18.32
N THR A 25 23.01 27.75 17.30
CA THR A 25 21.58 27.45 17.46
C THR A 25 21.35 25.98 17.76
N ALA A 26 21.64 25.58 18.99
CA ALA A 26 21.18 24.32 19.57
C ALA A 26 19.81 24.52 20.22
N CYS A 27 18.74 24.36 19.43
CA CYS A 27 17.37 24.30 19.94
C CYS A 27 16.79 22.90 19.71
N SER A 28 16.80 22.08 20.76
CA SER A 28 15.79 21.02 20.89
C SER A 28 14.43 21.71 21.07
N GLY A 29 13.48 21.42 20.18
CA GLY A 29 12.09 21.81 20.34
C GLY A 29 11.23 20.55 20.46
N ASP A 30 10.69 20.31 21.66
CA ASP A 30 9.50 19.46 21.81
C ASP A 30 8.30 20.32 21.45
N ASP A 31 7.73 20.10 20.26
CA ASP A 31 6.41 20.58 19.87
C ASP A 31 5.86 19.69 18.73
N ASP A 32 4.53 19.58 18.67
CA ASP A 32 3.69 18.72 17.81
C ASP A 32 4.39 17.96 16.67
N LYS A 33 4.69 16.68 16.91
CA LYS A 33 5.06 15.70 15.88
C LYS A 33 3.85 15.43 14.97
N PRO A 34 3.84 15.85 13.69
CA PRO A 34 2.83 15.39 12.76
C PRO A 34 3.05 13.90 12.54
N ALA A 35 1.99 13.09 12.64
CA ALA A 35 2.00 11.68 12.22
C ALA A 35 2.00 11.59 10.68
N GLY A 36 2.94 12.26 10.04
CA GLY A 36 3.18 12.17 8.62
C GLY A 36 3.66 10.77 8.30
N ASN A 37 2.79 9.96 7.69
CA ASN A 37 3.22 8.79 6.91
C ASN A 37 4.04 9.29 5.72
N ALA A 38 5.31 9.60 5.97
CA ALA A 38 6.32 9.68 4.94
C ALA A 38 6.38 8.31 4.27
N ALA A 39 5.70 8.16 3.14
CA ALA A 39 5.80 6.97 2.31
C ALA A 39 7.29 6.81 1.97
N ALA A 40 7.92 5.78 2.54
CA ALA A 40 9.34 5.55 2.37
C ALA A 40 9.63 5.41 0.87
N ALA A 41 10.33 6.39 0.30
CA ALA A 41 10.68 6.37 -1.11
C ALA A 41 11.45 5.08 -1.38
N VAL A 42 10.92 4.24 -2.27
CA VAL A 42 11.45 2.90 -2.52
C VAL A 42 12.91 3.04 -2.91
N ALA A 43 13.80 2.43 -2.11
CA ALA A 43 15.22 2.41 -2.41
C ALA A 43 15.41 1.80 -3.81
N GLY A 44 16.07 2.54 -4.72
CA GLY A 44 16.10 2.27 -6.16
C GLY A 44 16.95 1.06 -6.60
N GLY A 45 16.89 -0.04 -5.85
CA GLY A 45 17.49 -1.33 -6.19
C GLY A 45 16.43 -2.44 -6.31
N PRO A 46 16.86 -3.69 -6.54
CA PRO A 46 15.95 -4.83 -6.64
C PRO A 46 15.16 -5.08 -5.35
N GLU A 47 13.88 -5.45 -5.48
CA GLU A 47 13.09 -5.89 -4.33
C GLU A 47 13.69 -7.17 -3.72
N PRO A 48 13.64 -7.39 -2.39
CA PRO A 48 14.13 -8.62 -1.78
C PRO A 48 13.34 -9.86 -2.25
N LYS A 49 14.05 -10.92 -2.67
CA LYS A 49 13.48 -12.24 -2.98
C LYS A 49 13.09 -13.00 -1.70
N THR A 50 12.17 -12.45 -0.93
CA THR A 50 11.68 -12.99 0.35
C THR A 50 10.15 -13.05 0.38
N VAL A 51 9.62 -13.87 1.31
CA VAL A 51 8.17 -14.00 1.52
C VAL A 51 7.51 -12.67 1.88
N ASP A 52 8.21 -11.80 2.62
CA ASP A 52 7.72 -10.47 2.99
C ASP A 52 7.80 -9.46 1.84
N GLY A 53 8.79 -9.58 0.95
CA GLY A 53 8.81 -8.84 -0.32
C GLY A 53 7.59 -9.19 -1.17
N ALA A 54 7.34 -10.49 -1.38
CA ALA A 54 6.19 -10.97 -2.13
C ALA A 54 4.85 -10.57 -1.50
N ARG A 55 4.74 -10.64 -0.16
CA ARG A 55 3.58 -10.17 0.63
C ARG A 55 3.35 -8.66 0.45
N SER A 56 4.40 -7.85 0.56
CA SER A 56 4.30 -6.38 0.44
C SER A 56 3.84 -5.95 -0.97
N ALA A 57 4.46 -6.53 -2.00
CA ALA A 57 4.07 -6.30 -3.39
C ALA A 57 2.62 -6.76 -3.66
N ALA A 58 2.24 -7.95 -3.19
CA ALA A 58 0.88 -8.47 -3.33
C ALA A 58 -0.17 -7.56 -2.67
N GLN A 59 0.07 -7.14 -1.42
CA GLN A 59 -0.84 -6.23 -0.71
C GLN A 59 -0.96 -4.89 -1.46
N THR A 60 0.14 -4.38 -2.03
CA THR A 60 0.12 -3.16 -2.86
C THR A 60 -0.76 -3.31 -4.11
N VAL A 61 -0.79 -4.48 -4.79
CA VAL A 61 -1.73 -4.73 -5.90
C VAL A 61 -3.18 -4.73 -5.40
N PHE A 62 -3.42 -5.38 -4.26
CA PHE A 62 -4.75 -5.54 -3.68
C PHE A 62 -5.32 -4.22 -3.12
N ASP A 63 -4.50 -3.36 -2.54
CA ASP A 63 -4.88 -2.04 -2.05
C ASP A 63 -5.23 -1.10 -3.21
N ARG A 64 -4.41 -1.11 -4.29
CA ARG A 64 -4.73 -0.40 -5.54
C ARG A 64 -6.05 -0.87 -6.13
N PHE A 65 -6.26 -2.19 -6.22
CA PHE A 65 -7.49 -2.77 -6.73
C PHE A 65 -8.73 -2.38 -5.89
N ALA A 66 -8.63 -2.50 -4.56
CA ALA A 66 -9.71 -2.12 -3.64
C ALA A 66 -10.00 -0.61 -3.67
N GLY A 67 -8.97 0.23 -3.81
CA GLY A 67 -9.10 1.69 -4.01
C GLY A 67 -9.61 2.10 -5.39
N GLY A 68 -9.64 1.19 -6.37
CA GLY A 68 -10.07 1.47 -7.74
C GLY A 68 -8.97 1.94 -8.71
N ASP A 69 -7.71 1.95 -8.27
CA ASP A 69 -6.54 2.13 -9.14
C ASP A 69 -6.25 0.84 -9.93
N PHE A 70 -7.12 0.55 -10.89
CA PHE A 70 -6.95 -0.60 -11.78
C PHE A 70 -5.78 -0.41 -12.75
N ALA A 71 -5.38 0.83 -13.03
CA ALA A 71 -4.24 1.13 -13.89
C ALA A 71 -2.93 0.68 -13.23
N GLY A 72 -2.67 1.12 -11.99
CA GLY A 72 -1.50 0.72 -11.22
C GLY A 72 -1.54 -0.74 -10.77
N ALA A 73 -2.73 -1.31 -10.51
CA ALA A 73 -2.85 -2.74 -10.25
C ALA A 73 -2.41 -3.59 -11.46
N TRP A 74 -2.80 -3.20 -12.69
CA TRP A 74 -2.33 -3.85 -13.93
C TRP A 74 -0.81 -3.63 -14.14
N ASP A 75 -0.27 -2.47 -13.79
CA ASP A 75 1.19 -2.22 -13.90
C ASP A 75 2.03 -3.16 -13.01
N MET A 76 1.45 -3.73 -11.95
CA MET A 76 2.08 -4.73 -11.08
C MET A 76 1.86 -6.19 -11.51
N TYR A 77 1.18 -6.44 -12.64
CA TYR A 77 1.05 -7.78 -13.22
C TYR A 77 2.35 -8.25 -13.88
N THR A 78 2.54 -9.57 -13.94
CA THR A 78 3.62 -10.22 -14.71
C THR A 78 3.56 -9.85 -16.19
N SER A 79 4.70 -9.94 -16.86
CA SER A 79 4.80 -9.67 -18.31
C SER A 79 3.87 -10.59 -19.12
N ALA A 80 3.75 -11.86 -18.72
CA ALA A 80 2.79 -12.80 -19.30
C ALA A 80 1.32 -12.46 -18.95
N GLY A 81 1.06 -12.00 -17.72
CA GLY A 81 -0.27 -11.52 -17.31
C GLY A 81 -0.75 -10.34 -18.16
N LYS A 82 0.14 -9.37 -18.44
CA LYS A 82 -0.13 -8.20 -19.28
C LYS A 82 -0.41 -8.52 -20.76
N GLN A 83 0.02 -9.69 -21.25
CA GLN A 83 -0.33 -10.17 -22.59
C GLN A 83 -1.76 -10.74 -22.68
N SER A 84 -2.42 -11.04 -21.55
CA SER A 84 -3.77 -11.62 -21.55
C SER A 84 -4.90 -10.59 -21.71
N ILE A 85 -4.64 -9.31 -21.40
CA ILE A 85 -5.59 -8.20 -21.49
C ILE A 85 -4.86 -6.87 -21.62
N SER A 86 -5.33 -6.00 -22.52
CA SER A 86 -4.81 -4.63 -22.63
C SER A 86 -5.07 -3.86 -21.33
N LYS A 87 -4.20 -2.89 -20.99
CA LYS A 87 -4.39 -2.05 -19.80
C LYS A 87 -5.76 -1.36 -19.83
N ASP A 88 -6.12 -0.85 -21.00
CA ASP A 88 -7.40 -0.22 -21.31
C ASP A 88 -8.60 -1.14 -21.05
N ASP A 89 -8.56 -2.38 -21.56
CA ASP A 89 -9.65 -3.35 -21.36
C ASP A 89 -9.75 -3.76 -19.90
N TYR A 90 -8.62 -3.96 -19.23
CA TYR A 90 -8.58 -4.28 -17.81
C TYR A 90 -9.19 -3.14 -16.97
N VAL A 91 -8.82 -1.89 -17.24
CA VAL A 91 -9.40 -0.72 -16.57
C VAL A 91 -10.90 -0.63 -16.85
N LYS A 92 -11.36 -0.74 -18.10
CA LYS A 92 -12.79 -0.68 -18.47
C LYS A 92 -13.61 -1.78 -17.79
N LEU A 93 -13.11 -3.03 -17.79
CA LEU A 93 -13.74 -4.18 -17.15
C LEU A 93 -13.88 -3.98 -15.63
N ASN A 94 -12.79 -3.61 -14.96
CA ASN A 94 -12.79 -3.48 -13.51
C ASN A 94 -13.51 -2.20 -13.03
N GLN A 95 -13.49 -1.11 -13.80
CA GLN A 95 -14.30 0.08 -13.52
C GLN A 95 -15.79 -0.22 -13.47
N ALA A 96 -16.27 -1.09 -14.37
CA ALA A 96 -17.67 -1.51 -14.47
C ALA A 96 -18.08 -2.61 -13.47
N CYS A 97 -17.19 -3.57 -13.19
CA CYS A 97 -17.58 -4.80 -12.50
C CYS A 97 -16.98 -5.02 -11.10
N SER A 98 -15.88 -4.35 -10.74
CA SER A 98 -15.14 -4.66 -9.51
C SER A 98 -15.65 -3.88 -8.29
N ARG A 99 -15.78 -4.59 -7.16
CA ARG A 99 -16.30 -4.04 -5.89
C ARG A 99 -15.22 -3.24 -5.15
N LYS A 100 -15.18 -1.94 -5.44
CA LYS A 100 -14.30 -0.93 -4.81
C LYS A 100 -14.67 -0.72 -3.34
N GLY A 101 -13.74 -0.21 -2.54
CA GLY A 101 -13.92 0.08 -1.11
C GLY A 101 -13.94 -1.15 -0.18
N LEU A 102 -13.92 -2.37 -0.73
CA LEU A 102 -13.85 -3.60 0.05
C LEU A 102 -12.39 -4.07 0.17
N ALA A 103 -11.81 -3.89 1.36
CA ALA A 103 -10.44 -4.30 1.65
C ALA A 103 -10.19 -5.79 1.33
N ILE A 104 -9.04 -6.05 0.69
CA ILE A 104 -8.55 -7.39 0.37
C ILE A 104 -7.33 -7.62 1.26
N GLN A 105 -7.41 -8.57 2.19
CA GLN A 105 -6.39 -8.77 3.23
C GLN A 105 -5.58 -10.04 2.98
N LEU A 106 -4.26 -9.95 3.00
CA LEU A 106 -3.39 -11.13 3.01
C LEU A 106 -3.50 -11.88 4.34
N THR A 107 -3.83 -13.18 4.26
CA THR A 107 -3.93 -14.07 5.43
C THR A 107 -2.72 -14.98 5.58
N SER A 108 -2.02 -15.31 4.48
CA SER A 108 -0.77 -16.06 4.51
C SER A 108 0.06 -15.82 3.24
N ALA A 109 1.36 -16.13 3.33
CA ALA A 109 2.29 -16.14 2.22
C ALA A 109 3.36 -17.23 2.45
N ARG A 110 3.83 -17.88 1.38
CA ARG A 110 4.95 -18.83 1.40
C ARG A 110 5.78 -18.71 0.13
N MET A 111 7.08 -19.04 0.19
CA MET A 111 7.90 -19.18 -1.01
C MET A 111 7.57 -20.49 -1.75
N GLU A 112 7.81 -20.53 -3.06
CA GLU A 112 7.69 -21.71 -3.92
C GLU A 112 8.92 -21.77 -4.86
N GLY A 113 10.08 -22.00 -4.25
CA GLY A 113 11.39 -21.78 -4.89
C GLY A 113 11.91 -20.36 -4.67
N GLN A 114 12.87 -19.91 -5.48
CA GLN A 114 13.54 -18.61 -5.31
C GLN A 114 12.76 -17.43 -5.92
N ASP A 115 12.13 -17.66 -7.07
CA ASP A 115 11.48 -16.61 -7.90
C ASP A 115 9.95 -16.68 -7.91
N LYS A 116 9.35 -17.48 -7.01
CA LYS A 116 7.90 -17.56 -6.83
C LYS A 116 7.51 -17.59 -5.37
N ALA A 117 6.34 -17.06 -5.07
CA ALA A 117 5.68 -17.18 -3.79
C ALA A 117 4.17 -17.33 -4.00
N ILE A 118 3.51 -18.10 -3.14
CA ILE A 118 2.05 -18.23 -3.12
C ILE A 118 1.51 -17.43 -1.93
N VAL A 119 0.58 -16.53 -2.22
CA VAL A 119 -0.11 -15.71 -1.23
C VAL A 119 -1.59 -16.08 -1.18
N ILE A 120 -2.20 -16.03 0.00
CA ILE A 120 -3.65 -16.19 0.16
C ILE A 120 -4.21 -14.84 0.62
N ALA A 121 -5.17 -14.33 -0.14
CA ALA A 121 -5.89 -13.09 0.15
C ALA A 121 -7.36 -13.38 0.44
N LYS A 122 -7.99 -12.56 1.27
CA LYS A 122 -9.40 -12.67 1.67
C LYS A 122 -10.14 -11.36 1.40
N GLN A 123 -11.31 -11.45 0.77
CA GLN A 123 -12.25 -10.35 0.62
C GLN A 123 -13.62 -10.80 1.15
N LEU A 124 -14.17 -10.06 2.14
CA LEU A 124 -15.33 -10.49 2.93
C LEU A 124 -15.13 -11.91 3.49
N VAL A 125 -15.93 -12.90 3.06
CA VAL A 125 -15.80 -14.31 3.47
C VAL A 125 -14.97 -15.16 2.51
N ALA A 126 -14.73 -14.71 1.27
CA ALA A 126 -14.05 -15.48 0.25
C ALA A 126 -12.52 -15.36 0.40
N ALA A 127 -11.84 -16.50 0.52
CA ALA A 127 -10.38 -16.58 0.40
C ALA A 127 -10.00 -17.10 -0.99
N GLN A 128 -8.91 -16.59 -1.55
CA GLN A 128 -8.36 -16.95 -2.86
C GLN A 128 -6.83 -17.01 -2.81
N SER A 129 -6.24 -17.91 -3.60
CA SER A 129 -4.79 -18.09 -3.69
C SER A 129 -4.27 -17.46 -4.97
N TYR A 130 -3.16 -16.72 -4.88
CA TYR A 130 -2.52 -16.05 -6.00
C TYR A 130 -1.03 -16.38 -6.05
N THR A 131 -0.46 -16.33 -7.25
CA THR A 131 0.98 -16.53 -7.46
C THR A 131 1.66 -15.18 -7.62
N MET A 132 2.69 -14.93 -6.83
CA MET A 132 3.66 -13.87 -7.05
C MET A 132 4.87 -14.46 -7.76
N VAL A 133 5.34 -13.79 -8.81
CA VAL A 133 6.53 -14.16 -9.59
C VAL A 133 7.52 -13.01 -9.51
N TYR A 134 8.80 -13.31 -9.29
CA TYR A 134 9.86 -12.33 -9.32
C TYR A 134 10.38 -12.18 -10.76
N GLU A 135 10.14 -11.01 -11.36
CA GLU A 135 10.62 -10.67 -12.70
C GLU A 135 11.05 -9.21 -12.75
N ASN A 136 12.05 -8.88 -13.57
CA ASN A 136 12.49 -7.50 -13.78
C ASN A 136 12.83 -6.76 -12.46
N ASN A 137 13.52 -7.45 -11.55
CA ASN A 137 13.95 -6.98 -10.22
C ASN A 137 12.81 -6.64 -9.23
N ALA A 138 11.60 -7.15 -9.45
CA ALA A 138 10.45 -6.90 -8.60
C ALA A 138 9.47 -8.09 -8.54
N TRP A 139 8.69 -8.18 -7.47
CA TRP A 139 7.56 -9.10 -7.38
C TRP A 139 6.37 -8.59 -8.21
N LYS A 140 5.77 -9.48 -8.99
CA LYS A 140 4.60 -9.23 -9.84
C LYS A 140 3.51 -10.27 -9.59
N LEU A 141 2.25 -9.87 -9.71
CA LEU A 141 1.10 -10.77 -9.58
C LEU A 141 0.87 -11.53 -10.90
N GLU A 142 0.78 -12.86 -10.84
CA GLU A 142 0.17 -13.67 -11.90
C GLU A 142 -1.36 -13.55 -11.79
N PRO A 143 -2.09 -13.06 -12.81
CA PRO A 143 -3.53 -12.92 -12.71
C PRO A 143 -4.23 -14.28 -12.63
N ALA A 144 -5.26 -14.37 -11.79
CA ALA A 144 -6.00 -15.62 -11.56
C ALA A 144 -6.53 -16.22 -12.88
N LYS A 145 -6.40 -17.55 -13.03
CA LYS A 145 -6.61 -18.26 -14.31
C LYS A 145 -8.04 -18.18 -14.82
N GLU A 146 -8.98 -18.06 -13.89
CA GLU A 146 -10.40 -17.84 -14.08
C GLU A 146 -10.65 -16.47 -14.73
N GLY A 147 -9.86 -15.46 -14.34
CA GLY A 147 -9.83 -14.14 -14.98
C GLY A 147 -9.23 -14.19 -16.39
N LEU A 148 -8.11 -14.90 -16.57
CA LEU A 148 -7.42 -15.05 -17.88
C LEU A 148 -8.33 -15.56 -19.00
N ALA A 149 -9.36 -16.36 -18.69
CA ALA A 149 -10.34 -16.83 -19.67
C ALA A 149 -11.29 -15.70 -20.14
N LEU A 150 -11.80 -14.88 -19.22
CA LEU A 150 -12.66 -13.73 -19.52
C LEU A 150 -11.87 -12.59 -20.19
N TYR A 151 -10.61 -12.40 -19.77
CA TYR A 151 -9.71 -11.36 -20.27
C TYR A 151 -9.48 -11.41 -21.78
N ARG A 152 -9.35 -12.62 -22.34
CA ARG A 152 -9.23 -12.87 -23.79
C ARG A 152 -10.45 -12.43 -24.63
N LEU A 153 -11.58 -12.11 -24.00
CA LEU A 153 -12.78 -11.64 -24.68
C LEU A 153 -12.75 -10.13 -24.99
N GLY A 154 -11.87 -9.36 -24.35
CA GLY A 154 -11.92 -7.89 -24.32
C GLY A 154 -13.03 -7.36 -23.41
N ALA A 155 -12.94 -6.09 -23.00
CA ALA A 155 -13.76 -5.56 -21.90
C ALA A 155 -15.27 -5.70 -22.14
N ALA A 156 -15.77 -5.29 -23.31
CA ALA A 156 -17.21 -5.28 -23.59
C ALA A 156 -17.86 -6.68 -23.47
N LYS A 157 -17.20 -7.71 -24.01
CA LYS A 157 -17.68 -9.10 -23.93
C LYS A 157 -17.50 -9.68 -22.52
N ALA A 158 -16.41 -9.37 -21.83
CA ALA A 158 -16.18 -9.77 -20.46
C ALA A 158 -17.22 -9.17 -19.48
N ILE A 159 -17.53 -7.88 -19.61
CA ILE A 159 -18.59 -7.20 -18.84
C ILE A 159 -19.94 -7.86 -19.11
N ALA A 160 -20.31 -8.07 -20.38
CA ALA A 160 -21.57 -8.72 -20.74
C ALA A 160 -21.69 -10.15 -20.18
N ALA A 161 -20.61 -10.94 -20.24
CA ALA A 161 -20.55 -12.28 -19.66
C ALA A 161 -20.71 -12.25 -18.13
N GLN A 162 -20.00 -11.36 -17.43
CA GLN A 162 -20.10 -11.23 -15.97
C GLN A 162 -21.46 -10.69 -15.51
N LYS A 163 -22.10 -9.78 -16.26
CA LYS A 163 -23.47 -9.33 -15.96
C LYS A 163 -24.47 -10.47 -16.13
N LYS A 164 -24.34 -11.26 -17.21
CA LYS A 164 -25.15 -12.49 -17.42
C LYS A 164 -24.94 -13.54 -16.32
N ALA A 165 -23.74 -13.61 -15.75
CA ALA A 165 -23.40 -14.52 -14.64
C ALA A 165 -23.75 -13.97 -13.25
N GLY A 166 -24.26 -12.73 -13.13
CA GLY A 166 -24.52 -12.07 -11.84
C GLY A 166 -23.28 -11.68 -11.03
N THR A 167 -22.07 -11.84 -11.60
CA THR A 167 -20.80 -11.51 -10.92
C THR A 167 -20.39 -10.04 -11.09
N CYS A 168 -20.90 -9.37 -12.12
CA CYS A 168 -20.80 -7.92 -12.34
C CYS A 168 -22.14 -7.26 -12.04
N ALA A 169 -22.13 -6.15 -11.29
CA ALA A 169 -23.35 -5.40 -10.99
C ALA A 169 -23.97 -4.80 -12.27
N GLY A 170 -25.31 -4.86 -12.35
CA GLY A 170 -26.13 -4.40 -13.48
C GLY A 170 -26.25 -2.89 -13.54
#